data_AF-G6F1C0-F1
#
_entry.id   AF-G6F1C0-F1
#
_cell.length_a   1.000
_cell.length_b   1.000
_cell.length_c   1.000
_cell.angle_alpha   90.00
_cell.angle_beta   90.00
_cell.angle_gamma   90.00
#
_symmetry.space_group_name_H-M   'P 1'
#
loop_
_entity.id
_entity.type
_entity.pdbx_description
1 polymer ?
#
loop_
_entity_poly.entity_id
_entity_poly.type
_entity_poly.pdbx_seq_one_letter_code
_entity_poly.pdbx_strand_id
1 'polypeptide(L)' 'MKYVTLNNGVKMPILGFGVYQIPEEQTKQAVLDALEVGYRLIDTA' A
#
# COMPACT_ATOMS: atom_id res chain seq x y z
N MET A 1 8.48 1.73 -10.22
CA MET A 1 8.35 1.89 -8.75
C MET A 1 9.74 1.75 -8.12
N LYS A 2 10.13 2.62 -7.17
CA LYS A 2 11.40 2.49 -6.44
C LYS A 2 11.22 1.61 -5.20
N TYR A 3 12.26 0.83 -4.85
CA TYR A 3 12.25 -0.09 -3.73
C TYR A 3 13.45 0.17 -2.81
N VAL A 4 13.29 -0.17 -1.53
CA VAL A 4 14.38 -0.33 -0.55
C VAL A 4 14.48 -1.79 -0.14
N THR A 5 15.68 -2.25 0.17
CA THR A 5 15.89 -3.59 0.75
C THR A 5 15.93 -3.46 2.26
N LEU A 6 15.02 -4.16 2.94
CA LEU A 6 14.96 -4.21 4.40
C LEU A 6 16.11 -5.07 4.97
N ASN A 7 16.35 -5.00 6.28
CA ASN A 7 17.40 -5.77 6.95
C ASN A 7 17.24 -7.30 6.83
N ASN A 8 16.03 -7.77 6.52
CA ASN A 8 15.70 -9.17 6.25
C ASN A 8 15.81 -9.55 4.76
N GLY A 9 16.34 -8.67 3.91
CA GLY A 9 16.54 -8.91 2.48
C GLY A 9 15.29 -8.71 1.61
N VAL A 10 14.12 -8.43 2.18
CA VAL A 10 12.88 -8.20 1.43
C VAL A 10 12.91 -6.83 0.76
N LYS A 11 12.47 -6.76 -0.50
CA LYS A 11 12.29 -5.49 -1.22
C LYS A 11 10.92 -4.89 -0.87
N MET A 12 10.92 -3.69 -0.31
CA MET A 12 9.72 -2.93 0.04
C MET A 12 9.58 -1.72 -0.91
N PRO A 13 8.39 -1.47 -1.51
CA PRO A 13 8.13 -0.24 -2.25
C PRO A 13 8.36 1.00 -1.36
N ILE A 14 9.00 2.04 -1.90
CA ILE A 14 9.22 3.29 -1.14
C ILE A 14 7.91 4.06 -0.94
N LEU A 15 6.96 3.92 -1.87
CA LEU A 15 5.65 4.55 -1.82
C LEU A 15 4.59 3.52 -1.43
N GLY A 16 3.77 3.85 -0.44
CA GLY A 16 2.68 3.03 0.06
C GLY A 16 1.34 3.77 0.11
N PHE A 17 0.26 3.00 0.22
CA PHE A 17 -1.11 3.51 0.37
C PHE A 17 -1.62 3.20 1.78
N GLY A 18 -1.81 4.23 2.60
CA GLY A 18 -2.31 4.09 3.97
C GLY A 18 -3.84 4.06 4.01
N VAL A 19 -4.39 3.17 4.83
CA VAL A 19 -5.85 3.01 4.98
C VAL A 19 -6.42 3.63 6.26
N TYR A 20 -5.57 4.24 7.09
CA TYR A 20 -6.02 4.90 8.33
C TYR A 20 -7.03 6.02 8.02
N GLN A 21 -8.14 6.04 8.76
CA GLN A 21 -9.27 6.98 8.61
C GLN A 21 -10.12 6.84 7.32
N ILE A 22 -9.88 5.84 6.47
CA ILE A 22 -10.82 5.50 5.40
C ILE A 22 -12.04 4.80 6.02
N PRO A 23 -13.29 5.26 5.76
CA PRO A 23 -14.49 4.57 6.22
C PRO A 23 -14.55 3.12 5.73
N GLU A 24 -15.01 2.20 6.57
CA GLU A 24 -14.99 0.75 6.31
C GLU A 24 -15.67 0.40 4.97
N GLU A 25 -16.79 1.05 4.68
CA GLU A 25 -17.56 0.85 3.45
C GLU A 25 -16.84 1.31 2.17
N GLN A 26 -15.81 2.14 2.30
CA GLN A 26 -15.02 2.70 1.19
C GLN A 26 -13.65 2.03 1.04
N THR A 27 -13.11 1.46 2.11
CA THR A 27 -11.75 0.89 2.15
C THR A 27 -11.51 -0.14 1.05
N LYS A 28 -12.49 -1.00 0.78
CA LYS A 28 -12.36 -2.01 -0.29
C LYS A 28 -12.12 -1.36 -1.65
N GLN A 29 -12.94 -0.38 -2.02
CA GLN A 29 -12.81 0.27 -3.32
C GLN A 29 -11.51 1.10 -3.40
N ALA A 30 -11.19 1.82 -2.33
CA ALA A 30 -9.95 2.61 -2.25
C ALA A 30 -8.69 1.75 -2.44
N VAL A 31 -8.65 0.55 -1.85
CA VAL A 31 -7.53 -0.39 -2.05
C VAL A 31 -7.52 -0.96 -3.47
N LEU A 32 -8.67 -1.28 -4.05
CA LEU A 32 -8.75 -1.76 -5.44
C LEU A 32 -8.23 -0.70 -6.43
N ASP A 33 -8.65 0.55 -6.27
CA ASP A 33 -8.19 1.67 -7.10
C ASP A 33 -6.69 1.89 -6.94
N ALA A 34 -6.16 1.83 -5.71
CA ALA A 34 -4.74 1.92 -5.45
C ALA A 34 -3.95 0.81 -6.18
N LEU A 35 -4.45 -0.43 -6.16
CA LEU A 35 -3.84 -1.54 -6.87
C LEU A 35 -3.86 -1.36 -8.40
N GLU A 36 -4.97 -0.83 -8.94
CA GLU A 36 -5.13 -0.54 -10.38
C GLU A 36 -4.13 0.51 -10.86
N VAL A 37 -3.92 1.58 -10.10
CA VAL A 37 -2.94 2.63 -10.44
C VAL A 37 -1.49 2.28 -10.08
N GLY A 38 -1.26 1.07 -9.54
CA GLY A 38 0.08 0.49 -9.40
C GLY A 38 0.68 0.49 -8.00
N TYR A 39 -0.06 0.84 -6.94
CA TYR A 39 0.41 0.65 -5.56
C TYR A 39 0.61 -0.84 -5.26
N ARG A 40 1.65 -1.16 -4.49
CA ARG A 40 1.99 -2.54 -4.09
C ARG A 40 2.35 -2.68 -2.61
N LEU A 41 2.34 -1.57 -1.87
CA LEU A 41 2.45 -1.53 -0.42
C LEU A 41 1.15 -0.91 0.07
N ILE A 42 0.37 -1.67 0.83
CA ILE A 42 -0.82 -1.20 1.53
C ILE A 42 -0.48 -1.19 3.03
N ASP A 43 -0.57 -0.02 3.64
CA ASP A 43 -0.25 0.22 5.04
C ASP A 43 -1.53 0.20 5.88
N THR A 44 -1.61 -0.75 6.83
CA THR A 44 -2.79 -1.09 7.65
C THR A 44 -2.35 -1.47 9.08
N ALA A 45 -3.30 -1.51 10.03
CA ALA A 45 -3.11 -1.92 11.42
C ALA A 45 -4.03 -3.08 11.82
#